data_AF-A0A538TZS6-F1
#
_entry.id   AF-A0A538TZS6-F1
#
_cell.length_a   1.000
_cell.length_b   1.000
_cell.length_c   1.000
_cell.angle_alpha   90.00
_cell.angle_beta   90.00
_cell.angle_gamma   90.00
#
_symmetry.space_group_name_H-M   'P 1'
#
loop_
_entity.id
_entity.type
_entity.pdbx_description
1 polymer ?
#
loop_
_entity_poly.entity_id
_entity_poly.type
_entity_poly.pdbx_seq_one_letter_code
_entity_poly.pdbx_strand_id
1 'polypeptide(L)' 'MTPVRILADARRLREGDGARFVIVLDGVSRDAFAVRHRGAVHAYVNSCRHQSLPLDFGDARFFDEA' A
#
# COMPACT_ATOMS: atom_id res chain seq x y z
N MET A 1 7.03 8.81 -19.55
CA MET A 1 7.92 8.24 -18.51
C MET A 1 7.07 7.98 -17.27
N THR A 2 6.83 6.72 -16.93
CA THR A 2 6.07 6.36 -15.73
C THR A 2 6.95 6.62 -14.51
N PRO A 3 6.54 7.43 -13.53
CA PRO A 3 7.38 7.71 -12.37
C PRO A 3 7.57 6.44 -11.54
N VAL A 4 8.82 5.96 -11.45
CA VAL A 4 9.23 4.94 -10.49
C VAL A 4 9.31 5.61 -9.13
N ARG A 5 8.39 5.29 -8.21
CA ARG A 5 8.52 5.66 -6.79
C ARG A 5 9.38 4.62 -6.08
N ILE A 6 10.54 5.06 -5.60
CA ILE A 6 11.37 4.30 -4.68
C ILE A 6 10.70 4.44 -3.30
N LEU A 7 10.06 3.36 -2.82
CA LEU A 7 9.70 3.28 -1.41
C LEU A 7 11.01 3.20 -0.62
N ALA A 8 11.23 4.14 0.29
CA ALA A 8 12.40 4.13 1.15
C ALA A 8 12.45 2.81 1.93
N ASP A 9 13.35 1.93 1.49
CA ASP A 9 13.71 0.63 2.03
C ASP A 9 12.56 -0.36 2.32
N ALA A 10 12.22 -1.19 1.33
CA ALA A 10 11.28 -2.32 1.48
C ALA A 10 11.68 -3.33 2.58
N ARG A 11 12.93 -3.33 3.07
CA ARG A 11 13.38 -4.16 4.20
C ARG A 11 12.83 -3.67 5.54
N ARG A 12 12.32 -2.43 5.62
CA ARG A 12 11.67 -1.89 6.83
C ARG A 12 10.31 -2.50 7.12
N LEU A 13 9.62 -3.03 6.10
CA LEU A 13 8.39 -3.78 6.28
C LEU A 13 8.74 -5.16 6.86
N ARG A 14 8.46 -5.40 8.14
CA ARG A 14 8.52 -6.75 8.72
C ARG A 14 7.29 -7.54 8.29
N GLU A 15 7.29 -8.84 8.51
CA GLU A 15 6.13 -9.69 8.21
C GLU A 15 4.87 -9.14 8.90
N GLY A 16 3.78 -8.97 8.14
CA GLY A 16 2.52 -8.39 8.61
C GLY A 16 2.48 -6.85 8.68
N ASP A 17 3.62 -6.16 8.56
CA ASP A 17 3.63 -4.69 8.51
C ASP A 17 3.06 -4.20 7.17
N GLY A 18 2.45 -3.02 7.22
CA GLY A 18 1.97 -2.28 6.06
C GLY A 18 2.57 -0.88 5.96
N ALA A 19 2.65 -0.34 4.75
CA ALA A 19 3.10 1.01 4.48
C ALA A 19 2.17 1.70 3.48
N ARG A 20 1.76 2.93 3.79
CA ARG A 20 0.94 3.77 2.92
C ARG A 20 1.78 4.76 2.15
N PHE A 21 1.36 5.05 0.92
CA PHE A 21 2.02 6.03 0.07
C PHE A 21 1.07 6.49 -1.03
N VAL A 22 1.41 7.62 -1.66
CA VAL A 22 0.70 8.12 -2.84
C VAL A 22 1.46 7.65 -4.09
N ILE A 23 0.74 7.33 -5.16
CA ILE A 23 1.28 7.11 -6.51
C ILE A 23 0.64 8.09 -7.48
N VAL A 24 1.26 8.29 -8.64
CA VAL A 24 0.63 8.97 -9.78
C VAL A 24 0.34 7.92 -10.85
N LEU A 25 -0.94 7.73 -11.18
CA LEU A 25 -1.39 6.88 -12.28
C LEU A 25 -2.24 7.75 -13.22
N ASP A 26 -1.89 7.74 -14.51
CA ASP A 26 -2.56 8.53 -15.55
C ASP A 26 -2.69 10.03 -15.22
N GLY A 27 -1.66 10.60 -14.57
CA GLY A 27 -1.64 12.00 -14.14
C GLY A 27 -2.46 12.29 -12.89
N VAL A 28 -3.12 11.29 -12.31
CA VAL A 28 -3.95 11.43 -11.11
C VAL A 28 -3.24 10.84 -9.89
N SER A 29 -3.16 11.61 -8.81
CA SER A 29 -2.68 11.13 -7.51
C SER A 29 -3.68 10.14 -6.92
N ARG A 30 -3.21 8.96 -6.52
CA ARG A 30 -4.02 7.93 -5.86
C ARG A 30 -3.32 7.41 -4.62
N ASP A 31 -4.10 7.10 -3.60
CA ASP A 31 -3.60 6.39 -2.43
C ASP A 31 -3.27 4.94 -2.81
N ALA A 32 -2.22 4.42 -2.18
CA ALA A 32 -1.74 3.06 -2.35
C ALA A 32 -1.16 2.54 -1.03
N PHE A 33 -1.03 1.23 -0.93
CA PHE A 33 -0.37 0.61 0.21
C PHE A 33 0.43 -0.63 -0.22
N ALA A 34 1.43 -0.97 0.57
CA ALA A 34 2.18 -2.21 0.46
C ALA A 34 2.13 -2.98 1.78
N VAL A 35 2.19 -4.31 1.69
CA VAL A 35 2.23 -5.22 2.83
C VAL A 35 3.27 -6.30 2.61
N ARG A 36 3.93 -6.77 3.67
CA ARG A 36 4.71 -8.01 3.61
C ARG A 36 3.86 -9.17 4.11
N HIS A 37 3.65 -10.14 3.22
CA HIS A 37 2.89 -11.34 3.52
C HIS A 37 3.57 -12.56 2.92
N ARG A 38 3.75 -13.59 3.73
CA ARG A 38 4.43 -14.85 3.39
C ARG A 38 5.81 -14.61 2.78
N GLY A 39 6.58 -13.69 3.37
CA GLY A 39 7.93 -13.35 2.94
C GLY A 39 8.02 -12.46 1.70
N ALA A 40 6.90 -12.13 1.04
CA ALA A 40 6.88 -11.30 -0.17
C ALA A 40 6.17 -9.96 0.04
N VAL A 41 6.67 -8.92 -0.62
CA VAL A 41 6.04 -7.59 -0.59
C VAL A 41 5.03 -7.48 -1.72
N HIS A 42 3.81 -7.12 -1.38
CA HIS A 42 2.69 -6.91 -2.30
C HIS A 42 2.23 -5.46 -2.19
N ALA A 43 1.81 -4.85 -3.30
CA ALA A 43 1.32 -3.48 -3.32
C ALA A 43 0.02 -3.35 -4.11
N TYR A 44 -0.87 -2.48 -3.64
CA TYR A 44 -2.21 -2.28 -4.19
C TYR A 44 -2.55 -0.79 -4.26
N VAL A 45 -3.33 -0.41 -5.28
CA VAL A 45 -3.99 0.90 -5.33
C VAL A 45 -5.15 0.89 -4.33
N ASN A 46 -5.17 1.85 -3.42
CA ASN A 46 -6.22 1.99 -2.42
C ASN A 46 -7.45 2.66 -3.04
N SER A 47 -8.21 1.89 -3.81
CA SER A 47 -9.47 2.34 -4.41
C SER A 47 -10.56 1.33 -4.07
N CYS A 48 -11.56 1.76 -3.30
CA CYS A 48 -12.74 0.94 -3.09
C CYS A 48 -13.51 0.83 -4.41
N ARG A 49 -13.80 -0.40 -4.86
CA ARG A 49 -14.54 -0.66 -6.11
C ARG A 49 -16.05 -0.44 -5.98
N HIS A 50 -16.53 -0.15 -4.78
CA HIS A 50 -17.96 0.07 -4.49
C HIS A 50 -18.26 1.57 -4.32
N GLN A 51 -17.42 2.33 -3.61
CA GLN A 51 -17.58 3.78 -3.42
C GLN A 51 -16.24 4.48 -3.59
N SER A 52 -16.24 5.73 -4.05
CA SER A 52 -15.03 6.56 -4.25
C SER A 52 -14.42 7.05 -2.93
N LEU A 53 -14.23 6.15 -1.96
CA LEU A 53 -13.59 6.40 -0.69
C LEU A 53 -12.36 5.48 -0.56
N PRO A 54 -11.23 5.96 -0.01
CA PRO A 54 -10.12 5.09 0.33
C PRO A 54 -10.56 4.07 1.38
N LEU A 55 -10.02 2.85 1.32
CA LEU A 55 -10.18 1.90 2.43
C LEU A 55 -9.37 2.46 3.61
N ASP A 56 -10.05 2.71 4.72
CA ASP A 56 -9.42 3.09 5.97
C ASP A 56 -8.92 1.82 6.68
N PHE A 57 -7.62 1.56 6.56
CA PHE A 57 -6.98 0.43 7.21
C PHE A 57 -6.40 0.81 8.60
N GLY A 58 -6.91 1.87 9.25
CA GLY A 58 -6.47 2.32 10.59
C GLY A 58 -4.97 2.63 10.67
N ASP A 59 -4.22 1.84 11.44
CA ASP A 59 -2.75 1.95 11.64
C ASP A 59 -1.90 1.22 10.58
N ALA A 60 -2.51 0.81 9.45
CA ALA A 60 -1.87 -0.03 8.44
C ALA A 60 -1.41 -1.41 8.99
N ARG A 61 -2.15 -1.91 9.99
CA ARG A 61 -2.12 -3.31 10.43
C ARG A 61 -3.18 -4.07 9.63
N PHE A 62 -2.73 -4.88 8.68
CA PHE A 62 -3.63 -5.59 7.76
C PHE A 62 -3.96 -7.01 8.20
N PHE A 63 -3.26 -7.53 9.21
CA PHE A 63 -3.43 -8.87 9.74
C PHE A 63 -3.57 -8.80 11.26
N ASP A 64 -4.54 -9.54 11.79
CA ASP A 64 -4.65 -9.77 13.23
C ASP A 64 -3.65 -10.85 13.67
N GLU A 65 -3.23 -10.79 14.93
CA GLU A 65 -2.55 -11.92 15.58
C GLU A 65 -3.60 -13.01 15.79
N ALA A 66 -3.40 -14.19 15.18
CA ALA A 66 -4.32 -15.33 15.27
C ALA A 66 -4.45 -15.88 16.69
#